data_AF-T2JS89-F1
#
_entry.id   AF-T2JS89-F1
#
_cell.length_a   1.000
_cell.length_b   1.000
_cell.length_c   1.000
_cell.angle_alpha   90.00
_cell.angle_beta   90.00
_cell.angle_gamma   90.00
#
_symmetry.space_group_name_H-M   'P 1'
#
loop_
_entity.id
_entity.type
_entity.pdbx_description
1 polymer ?
#
loop_
_entity_poly.entity_id
_entity_poly.type
_entity_poly.pdbx_seq_one_letter_code
_entity_poly.pdbx_strand_id
1 'polypeptide(L)'
;MDRKLILNPSYFWEEWLKTMVILQRPAVQLQLFVITISLLVMFLISQWIWSKFKQRFPDISQFEDKNEKRYYQQCGAALFYYLLFPIFSLITIHLIRLIFLQRGLFAGYLADTIDLLWIYIIYRIFLVALYSLLNHKTVESYHHRFFAPLFLSLIVLHIINILTDFDTIFRVSFFRLFDQSVTLGDI
;
A
#
# COMPACT_ATOMS: atom_id res chain seq x y z
N MET A 1 -12.50 -29.47 -20.74
CA MET A 1 -12.03 -28.18 -21.28
C MET A 1 -10.87 -27.69 -20.42
N ASP A 2 -9.83 -27.16 -21.07
CA ASP A 2 -8.41 -27.26 -20.71
C ASP A 2 -7.95 -26.69 -19.35
N ARG A 3 -7.43 -27.58 -18.49
CA ARG A 3 -6.60 -27.24 -17.30
C ARG A 3 -5.18 -26.75 -17.65
N LYS A 4 -4.84 -26.61 -18.94
CA LYS A 4 -3.47 -26.33 -19.41
C LYS A 4 -3.16 -24.84 -19.65
N LEU A 5 -4.15 -23.95 -19.58
CA LEU A 5 -3.96 -22.52 -19.88
C LEU A 5 -3.21 -21.74 -18.80
N ILE A 6 -3.34 -22.12 -17.52
CA ILE A 6 -2.77 -21.37 -16.38
C ILE A 6 -1.27 -21.66 -16.17
N LEU A 7 -0.77 -22.79 -16.68
CA LEU A 7 0.65 -23.21 -16.57
C LEU A 7 1.38 -23.13 -17.93
N ASN A 8 0.86 -22.38 -18.89
CA ASN A 8 1.56 -22.16 -20.15
C ASN A 8 2.43 -20.89 -20.02
N PRO A 9 3.77 -20.98 -20.05
CA PRO A 9 4.64 -19.79 -19.97
C PRO A 9 4.35 -18.76 -21.07
N SER A 10 3.70 -19.15 -22.18
CA SER A 10 3.24 -18.23 -23.20
C SER A 10 2.16 -17.25 -22.73
N TYR A 11 1.25 -17.67 -21.83
CA TYR A 11 0.21 -16.79 -21.28
C TYR A 11 0.83 -15.66 -20.44
N PHE A 12 1.80 -16.00 -19.59
CA PHE A 12 2.55 -15.00 -18.82
C PHE A 12 3.32 -14.04 -19.73
N TRP A 13 3.88 -14.55 -20.84
CA TRP A 13 4.60 -13.73 -21.80
C TRP A 13 3.68 -12.75 -22.55
N GLU A 14 2.49 -13.19 -22.95
CA GLU A 14 1.49 -12.34 -23.59
C GLU A 14 0.96 -11.26 -22.64
N GLU A 15 0.67 -11.61 -21.40
CA GLU A 15 0.19 -10.64 -20.41
C GLU A 15 1.28 -9.62 -20.06
N TRP A 16 2.53 -10.07 -19.94
CA TRP A 16 3.70 -9.20 -19.78
C TRP A 16 3.87 -8.20 -20.93
N LEU A 17 3.69 -8.66 -22.18
CA LEU A 17 3.75 -7.80 -23.36
C LEU A 17 2.63 -6.77 -23.36
N LYS A 18 1.40 -7.14 -22.98
CA LYS A 18 0.30 -6.18 -22.82
C LYS A 18 0.61 -5.12 -21.76
N THR A 19 1.15 -5.53 -20.60
CA THR A 19 1.54 -4.60 -19.55
C THR A 19 2.62 -3.63 -20.05
N MET A 20 3.63 -4.11 -20.78
CA MET A 20 4.67 -3.29 -21.41
C MET A 20 4.08 -2.25 -22.39
N VAL A 21 3.12 -2.65 -23.22
CA VAL A 21 2.43 -1.73 -24.15
C VAL A 21 1.62 -0.67 -23.41
N ILE A 22 0.95 -1.03 -22.31
CA ILE A 22 0.23 -0.06 -21.46
C ILE A 22 1.22 0.90 -20.79
N LEU A 23 2.36 0.41 -20.31
CA LEU A 23 3.41 1.20 -19.66
C LEU A 23 4.12 2.17 -20.62
N GLN A 24 4.13 1.87 -21.93
CA GLN A 24 4.66 2.76 -22.96
C GLN A 24 3.76 3.96 -23.25
N ARG A 25 2.52 3.97 -22.77
CA ARG A 25 1.62 5.11 -22.99
C ARG A 25 2.14 6.34 -22.22
N PRO A 26 2.33 7.50 -22.88
CA PRO A 26 2.91 8.68 -22.24
C PRO A 26 2.09 9.19 -21.04
N ALA A 27 0.77 9.01 -21.08
CA ALA A 27 -0.13 9.36 -19.97
C ALA A 27 0.12 8.51 -18.70
N VAL A 28 0.50 7.23 -18.87
CA VAL A 28 0.79 6.31 -17.76
C VAL A 28 2.16 6.62 -17.17
N GLN A 29 3.16 6.85 -18.03
CA GLN A 29 4.50 7.26 -17.60
C GLN A 29 4.48 8.56 -16.81
N LEU A 30 3.71 9.55 -17.27
CA LEU A 30 3.54 10.81 -16.54
C LEU A 30 2.92 10.59 -15.16
N GLN A 31 1.88 9.76 -15.05
CA GLN A 31 1.26 9.44 -13.76
C GLN A 31 2.23 8.76 -12.81
N LEU A 32 2.93 7.71 -13.27
CA LEU A 32 3.93 7.01 -12.47
C LEU A 32 5.04 7.96 -12.02
N PHE A 33 5.55 8.79 -12.91
CA PHE A 33 6.58 9.77 -12.60
C PHE A 33 6.12 10.77 -11.53
N VAL A 34 4.92 11.32 -11.69
CA VAL A 34 4.33 12.27 -10.73
C VAL A 34 4.09 11.60 -9.37
N ILE A 35 3.59 10.36 -9.35
CA ILE A 35 3.44 9.57 -8.12
C ILE A 35 4.79 9.38 -7.44
N THR A 36 5.80 8.88 -8.18
CA THR A 36 7.14 8.61 -7.62
C THR A 36 7.78 9.88 -7.05
N ILE A 37 7.75 10.99 -7.78
CA ILE A 37 8.30 12.26 -7.30
C ILE A 37 7.54 12.75 -6.07
N SER A 38 6.21 12.67 -6.09
CA SER A 38 5.39 13.13 -4.96
C SER A 38 5.69 12.33 -3.70
N LEU A 39 5.81 11.00 -3.81
CA LEU A 39 6.20 10.13 -2.70
C LEU A 39 7.61 10.46 -2.21
N LEU A 40 8.58 10.63 -3.11
CA LEU A 40 9.96 10.94 -2.73
C LEU A 40 10.07 12.30 -2.01
N VAL A 41 9.42 13.33 -2.55
CA VAL A 41 9.40 14.67 -1.94
C VAL A 41 8.73 14.63 -0.57
N MET A 42 7.57 13.97 -0.45
CA MET A 42 6.85 13.86 0.83
C MET A 42 7.61 13.02 1.85
N PHE A 43 8.37 12.01 1.40
CA PHE A 43 9.28 11.27 2.26
C PHE A 43 10.36 12.18 2.85
N LEU A 44 11.04 12.98 2.02
CA LEU A 44 12.07 13.90 2.49
C LEU A 44 11.52 14.95 3.46
N ILE A 45 10.37 15.54 3.14
CA ILE A 45 9.67 16.50 4.02
C ILE A 45 9.35 15.84 5.36
N SER A 46 8.85 14.60 5.32
CA SER A 46 8.50 13.87 6.54
C SER A 46 9.71 13.58 7.42
N GLN A 47 10.84 13.17 6.83
CA GLN A 47 12.09 12.97 7.55
C GLN A 47 12.62 14.28 8.15
N TRP A 48 12.48 15.39 7.41
CA TRP A 48 12.92 16.69 7.88
C TRP A 48 12.08 17.20 9.07
N ILE A 49 10.76 17.08 9.00
CA ILE A 49 9.84 17.43 10.09
C ILE A 49 10.12 16.56 11.32
N TRP A 50 10.31 15.25 11.13
CA TRP A 50 10.64 14.35 12.24
C TRP A 50 11.98 14.70 12.88
N SER A 51 13.01 15.02 12.09
CA SER A 51 14.32 15.44 12.61
C SER A 51 14.20 16.70 13.48
N LYS A 52 13.42 17.70 13.03
CA LYS A 52 13.11 18.90 13.83
C LYS A 52 12.34 18.56 15.12
N PHE A 53 11.38 17.65 15.04
CA PHE A 53 10.62 17.20 16.21
C PHE A 53 11.52 16.49 17.24
N LYS A 54 12.37 15.59 16.78
CA LYS A 54 13.35 14.85 17.62
C LYS A 54 14.31 15.80 18.34
N GLN A 55 14.79 16.84 17.66
CA GLN A 55 15.65 17.87 18.27
C GLN A 55 14.93 18.66 19.36
N ARG A 56 13.62 18.92 19.20
CA ARG A 56 12.83 19.73 20.13
C ARG A 56 12.32 18.93 21.34
N PHE A 57 12.05 17.64 21.16
CA PHE A 57 11.48 16.76 22.20
C PHE A 57 12.23 15.42 22.27
N PRO A 58 13.51 15.41 22.70
CA PRO A 58 14.33 14.20 22.74
C PRO A 58 13.70 13.10 23.61
N ASP A 59 13.17 13.46 24.78
CA ASP A 59 12.59 12.50 25.74
C ASP A 59 11.33 11.79 25.21
N ILE A 60 10.55 12.44 24.35
CA ILE A 60 9.30 11.89 23.81
C ILE A 60 9.57 11.07 22.54
N SER A 61 10.66 11.39 21.84
CA SER A 61 11.09 10.70 20.63
C SER A 61 11.65 9.29 20.88
N GLN A 62 12.00 8.94 22.12
CA GLN A 62 12.45 7.61 22.53
C GLN A 62 11.27 6.67 22.81
N PHE A 63 10.38 6.49 21.83
CA PHE A 63 9.21 5.61 21.98
C PHE A 63 9.56 4.11 21.96
N GLU A 64 10.80 3.76 21.63
CA GLU A 64 11.33 2.38 21.70
C GLU A 64 11.57 1.94 23.15
N ASP A 65 11.94 2.88 24.04
CA ASP A 65 12.16 2.61 25.45
C ASP A 65 10.91 3.00 26.26
N LYS A 66 10.14 2.00 26.67
CA LYS A 66 8.84 2.19 27.34
C LYS A 66 9.04 2.94 28.67
N ASN A 67 8.57 4.17 28.72
CA ASN A 67 8.61 4.98 29.93
C ASN A 67 7.18 5.17 30.46
N GLU A 68 6.83 4.46 31.53
CA GLU A 68 5.44 4.38 32.05
C GLU A 68 4.83 5.76 32.33
N LYS A 69 5.65 6.74 32.74
CA LYS A 69 5.18 8.11 33.04
C LYS A 69 4.79 8.93 31.80
N ARG A 70 5.29 8.59 30.61
CA ARG A 70 5.05 9.35 29.36
C ARG A 70 4.50 8.48 28.23
N TYR A 71 3.95 7.32 28.57
CA TYR A 71 3.45 6.32 27.63
C TYR A 71 2.53 6.90 26.55
N TYR A 72 1.55 7.73 26.92
CA TYR A 72 0.64 8.37 25.95
C TYR A 72 1.35 9.32 24.99
N GLN A 73 2.36 10.06 25.48
CA GLN A 73 3.13 10.99 24.66
C GLN A 73 4.07 10.24 23.70
N GLN A 74 4.69 9.15 24.16
CA GLN A 74 5.51 8.26 23.32
C GLN A 74 4.67 7.55 22.25
N CYS A 75 3.47 7.07 22.61
CA CYS A 75 2.54 6.46 21.66
C CYS A 75 2.06 7.48 20.62
N GLY A 76 1.76 8.72 21.03
CA GLY A 76 1.43 9.81 20.13
C GLY A 76 2.57 10.18 19.18
N ALA A 77 3.81 10.21 19.68
CA ALA A 77 4.99 10.48 18.85
C ALA A 77 5.28 9.34 17.86
N ALA A 78 5.08 8.08 18.26
CA ALA A 78 5.18 6.93 17.36
C ALA A 78 4.12 7.01 16.25
N LEU A 79 2.85 7.26 16.59
CA LEU A 79 1.79 7.50 15.60
C LEU A 79 2.18 8.65 14.67
N PHE A 80 2.61 9.79 15.24
CA PHE A 80 3.00 10.95 14.45
C PHE A 80 4.11 10.60 13.45
N TYR A 81 5.16 9.89 13.89
CA TYR A 81 6.25 9.47 13.01
C TYR A 81 5.79 8.56 11.87
N TYR A 82 5.02 7.52 12.18
CA TYR A 82 4.60 6.52 11.18
C TYR A 82 3.51 7.04 10.24
N LEU A 83 2.66 7.97 10.68
CA LEU A 83 1.57 8.52 9.87
C LEU A 83 1.99 9.77 9.09
N LEU A 84 3.08 10.44 9.45
CA LEU A 84 3.52 11.68 8.80
C LEU A 84 3.62 11.52 7.29
N PHE A 85 4.47 10.58 6.87
CA PHE A 85 4.71 10.27 5.47
C PHE A 85 3.44 9.92 4.70
N PRO A 86 2.67 8.89 5.10
CA PRO A 86 1.53 8.49 4.30
C PRO A 86 0.42 9.53 4.27
N ILE A 87 0.22 10.33 5.32
CA ILE A 87 -0.76 11.43 5.30
C ILE A 87 -0.33 12.52 4.32
N PHE A 88 0.93 12.98 4.39
CA PHE A 88 1.42 14.01 3.47
C PHE A 88 1.39 13.54 2.02
N SER A 89 1.78 12.28 1.76
CA SER A 89 1.66 11.65 0.46
C SER A 89 0.22 11.58 -0.02
N LEU A 90 -0.73 11.19 0.85
CA LEU A 90 -2.14 11.07 0.50
C LEU A 90 -2.74 12.42 0.11
N ILE A 91 -2.50 13.46 0.92
CA ILE A 91 -2.96 14.82 0.61
C ILE A 91 -2.40 15.30 -0.73
N THR A 92 -1.10 15.10 -0.95
CA THR A 92 -0.41 15.53 -2.17
C THR A 92 -0.95 14.83 -3.41
N ILE A 93 -1.07 13.50 -3.38
CA ILE A 93 -1.57 12.72 -4.51
C ILE A 93 -3.04 13.03 -4.76
N HIS A 94 -3.84 13.27 -3.71
CA HIS A 94 -5.23 13.68 -3.86
C HIS A 94 -5.37 15.04 -4.57
N LEU A 95 -4.53 16.02 -4.21
CA LEU A 95 -4.49 17.32 -4.89
C LEU A 95 -4.08 17.19 -6.36
N ILE A 96 -3.05 16.38 -6.65
CA ILE A 96 -2.60 16.12 -8.01
C ILE A 96 -3.70 15.45 -8.84
N ARG A 97 -4.42 14.48 -8.26
CA ARG A 97 -5.57 13.84 -8.90
C ARG A 97 -6.63 14.86 -9.29
N LEU A 98 -6.97 15.81 -8.42
CA LEU A 98 -7.92 16.88 -8.74
C LEU A 98 -7.46 17.74 -9.92
N ILE A 99 -6.16 18.09 -9.97
CA ILE A 99 -5.58 18.85 -11.09
C ILE A 99 -5.68 18.05 -12.40
N PHE A 100 -5.41 16.75 -12.37
CA PHE A 100 -5.51 15.88 -13.54
C PHE A 100 -6.95 15.79 -14.05
N LEU A 101 -7.92 15.58 -13.14
CA LEU A 101 -9.34 15.53 -13.48
C LEU A 101 -9.84 16.85 -14.07
N GLN A 102 -9.43 17.99 -13.51
CA GLN A 102 -9.77 19.31 -14.03
C GLN A 102 -9.20 19.56 -15.45
N ARG A 103 -8.06 18.94 -15.78
CA ARG A 103 -7.44 19.02 -17.11
C ARG A 103 -7.95 17.95 -18.09
N GLY A 104 -8.94 17.14 -17.69
CA GLY A 104 -9.45 16.03 -18.50
C GLY A 104 -8.43 14.90 -18.74
N LEU A 105 -7.40 14.81 -17.91
CA LEU A 105 -6.38 13.78 -17.99
C LEU A 105 -6.85 12.50 -17.27
N PHE A 106 -6.42 11.35 -17.77
CA PHE A 106 -6.63 10.07 -17.09
C PHE A 106 -5.96 10.11 -15.70
N ALA A 107 -6.64 9.64 -14.66
CA ALA A 107 -6.15 9.69 -13.28
C ALA A 107 -6.39 8.38 -12.51
N GLY A 108 -6.53 7.26 -13.24
CA GLY A 108 -6.79 5.93 -12.66
C GLY A 108 -5.71 5.54 -11.64
N TYR A 109 -4.45 5.52 -12.06
CA TYR A 109 -3.34 5.13 -11.18
C TYR A 109 -3.16 6.05 -9.96
N LEU A 110 -3.55 7.32 -10.08
CA LEU A 110 -3.56 8.25 -8.95
C LEU A 110 -4.65 7.90 -7.93
N ALA A 111 -5.82 7.44 -8.38
CA ALA A 111 -6.87 6.93 -7.50
C ALA A 111 -6.43 5.63 -6.81
N ASP A 112 -5.89 4.68 -7.56
CA ASP A 112 -5.39 3.40 -7.01
C ASP A 112 -4.28 3.63 -5.96
N THR A 113 -3.41 4.62 -6.19
CA THR A 113 -2.37 5.00 -5.23
C THR A 113 -2.95 5.59 -3.94
N ILE A 114 -4.07 6.32 -4.03
CA ILE A 114 -4.76 6.84 -2.84
C ILE A 114 -5.33 5.68 -2.00
N ASP A 115 -5.93 4.68 -2.65
CA ASP A 115 -6.47 3.50 -1.97
C ASP A 115 -5.37 2.68 -1.29
N LEU A 116 -4.24 2.47 -1.98
CA LEU A 116 -3.06 1.84 -1.39
C LEU A 116 -2.50 2.62 -0.19
N LEU A 117 -2.49 3.96 -0.26
CA LEU A 117 -2.05 4.79 0.86
C LEU A 117 -3.01 4.67 2.06
N TRP A 118 -4.32 4.60 1.84
CA TRP A 118 -5.28 4.34 2.90
C TRP A 118 -5.06 2.99 3.58
N ILE A 119 -4.89 1.93 2.79
CA ILE A 119 -4.59 0.59 3.31
C ILE A 119 -3.31 0.62 4.14
N TYR A 120 -2.28 1.33 3.67
CA TYR A 120 -1.02 1.47 4.39
C TYR A 120 -1.15 2.29 5.69
N ILE A 121 -1.97 3.35 5.72
CA ILE A 121 -2.27 4.12 6.94
C ILE A 121 -2.94 3.22 7.97
N ILE A 122 -3.98 2.48 7.57
CA ILE A 122 -4.70 1.56 8.47
C ILE A 122 -3.74 0.52 9.04
N TYR A 123 -2.89 -0.07 8.19
CA TYR A 123 -1.85 -1.00 8.62
C TYR A 123 -0.88 -0.39 9.64
N ARG A 124 -0.41 0.84 9.42
CA ARG A 124 0.48 1.54 10.35
C ARG A 124 -0.19 1.84 11.68
N ILE A 125 -1.43 2.32 11.67
CA ILE A 125 -2.22 2.56 12.90
C ILE A 125 -2.39 1.25 13.67
N PHE A 126 -2.75 0.16 12.98
CA PHE A 126 -2.90 -1.16 13.57
C PHE A 126 -1.60 -1.65 14.23
N LEU A 127 -0.45 -1.49 13.55
CA LEU A 127 0.84 -1.85 14.15
C LEU A 127 1.16 -1.03 15.39
N VAL A 128 0.98 0.29 15.34
CA VAL A 128 1.26 1.15 16.50
C VAL A 128 0.35 0.78 17.67
N ALA A 129 -0.93 0.47 17.42
CA ALA A 129 -1.82 -0.06 18.44
C ALA A 129 -1.32 -1.39 19.03
N LEU A 130 -0.84 -2.31 18.18
CA LEU A 130 -0.26 -3.59 18.63
C LEU A 130 0.97 -3.38 19.52
N TYR A 131 1.92 -2.53 19.10
CA TYR A 131 3.12 -2.20 19.85
C TYR A 131 2.82 -1.47 21.17
N SER A 132 1.73 -0.72 21.21
CA SER A 132 1.24 -0.04 22.40
C SER A 132 0.69 -1.04 23.41
N LEU A 133 -0.20 -1.96 22.97
CA LEU A 133 -0.90 -2.91 23.83
C LEU A 133 -0.07 -4.12 24.26
N LEU A 134 0.85 -4.58 23.42
CA LEU A 134 1.61 -5.82 23.64
C LEU A 134 3.09 -5.53 23.92
N ASN A 135 3.82 -6.58 24.31
CA ASN A 135 5.26 -6.48 24.53
C ASN A 135 6.00 -6.37 23.19
N HIS A 136 7.00 -5.47 23.12
CA HIS A 136 7.65 -5.09 21.86
C HIS A 136 8.26 -6.30 21.13
N LYS A 137 8.96 -7.17 21.88
CA LYS A 137 9.58 -8.40 21.36
C LYS A 137 8.58 -9.38 20.76
N THR A 138 7.39 -9.49 21.36
CA THR A 138 6.33 -10.36 20.85
C THR A 138 5.78 -9.79 19.55
N VAL A 139 5.47 -8.50 19.52
CA VAL A 139 4.91 -7.82 18.33
C VAL A 139 5.89 -7.85 17.18
N GLU A 140 7.19 -7.62 17.42
CA GLU A 140 8.23 -7.65 16.39
C GLU A 140 8.34 -9.03 15.72
N SER A 141 8.29 -10.10 16.52
CA SER A 141 8.31 -11.47 16.00
C SER A 141 7.09 -11.76 15.11
N TYR A 142 5.89 -11.39 15.53
CA TYR A 142 4.68 -11.55 14.72
C TYR A 142 4.66 -10.60 13.52
N HIS A 143 5.22 -9.41 13.65
CA HIS A 143 5.32 -8.43 12.58
C HIS A 143 6.13 -8.98 11.42
N HIS A 144 7.36 -9.44 11.66
CA HIS A 144 8.20 -9.99 10.59
C HIS A 144 7.71 -11.34 10.06
N ARG A 145 7.15 -12.19 10.92
CA ARG A 145 6.79 -13.56 10.53
C ARG A 145 5.42 -13.66 9.86
N PHE A 146 4.49 -12.78 10.20
CA PHE A 146 3.10 -12.87 9.74
C PHE A 146 2.58 -11.57 9.12
N PHE A 147 2.63 -10.45 9.83
CA PHE A 147 1.99 -9.22 9.34
C PHE A 147 2.69 -8.60 8.13
N ALA A 148 4.03 -8.58 8.10
CA ALA A 148 4.80 -8.07 6.97
C ALA A 148 4.60 -8.90 5.69
N PRO A 149 4.74 -10.24 5.70
CA PRO A 149 4.49 -11.03 4.50
C PRO A 149 3.02 -10.97 4.07
N LEU A 150 2.07 -10.93 5.02
CA LEU A 150 0.65 -10.78 4.70
C LEU A 150 0.36 -9.42 4.06
N PHE A 151 0.89 -8.33 4.63
CA PHE A 151 0.74 -6.98 4.06
C PHE A 151 1.39 -6.88 2.67
N LEU A 152 2.56 -7.47 2.48
CA LEU A 152 3.22 -7.54 1.17
C LEU A 152 2.35 -8.32 0.18
N SER A 153 1.78 -9.46 0.59
CA SER A 153 0.89 -10.24 -0.27
C SER A 153 -0.37 -9.47 -0.68
N LEU A 154 -0.95 -8.69 0.23
CA LEU A 154 -2.07 -7.79 -0.07
C LEU A 154 -1.69 -6.71 -1.07
N ILE A 155 -0.54 -6.06 -0.90
CA ILE A 155 -0.05 -5.06 -1.86
C ILE A 155 0.18 -5.68 -3.22
N VAL A 156 0.88 -6.83 -3.28
CA VAL A 156 1.16 -7.51 -4.54
C VAL A 156 -0.14 -7.89 -5.24
N LEU A 157 -1.10 -8.47 -4.51
CA LEU A 157 -2.39 -8.83 -5.06
C LEU A 157 -3.13 -7.60 -5.60
N HIS A 158 -3.10 -6.47 -4.89
CA HIS A 158 -3.73 -5.23 -5.32
C HIS A 158 -3.03 -4.61 -6.55
N ILE A 159 -1.70 -4.67 -6.62
CA ILE A 159 -0.93 -4.21 -7.80
C ILE A 159 -1.25 -5.08 -9.02
N ILE A 160 -1.27 -6.41 -8.85
CA ILE A 160 -1.70 -7.32 -9.93
C ILE A 160 -3.13 -6.96 -10.33
N ASN A 161 -4.00 -6.57 -9.37
CA ASN A 161 -5.37 -6.18 -9.67
C ASN A 161 -5.53 -4.91 -10.49
N ILE A 162 -4.64 -3.95 -10.28
CA ILE A 162 -4.59 -2.74 -11.08
C ILE A 162 -4.04 -3.04 -12.49
N LEU A 163 -3.09 -3.98 -12.60
CA LEU A 163 -2.42 -4.31 -13.86
C LEU A 163 -3.18 -5.33 -14.72
N THR A 164 -4.05 -6.12 -14.10
CA THR A 164 -4.80 -7.20 -14.73
C THR A 164 -6.24 -7.05 -14.29
N ASP A 165 -7.17 -6.81 -15.21
CA ASP A 165 -8.59 -6.63 -14.93
C ASP A 165 -9.15 -7.93 -14.28
N PHE A 166 -9.17 -8.04 -12.95
CA PHE A 166 -9.54 -9.29 -12.23
C PHE A 166 -11.01 -9.66 -12.38
N ASP A 167 -11.86 -8.84 -12.99
CA ASP A 167 -13.18 -9.32 -13.43
C ASP A 167 -13.03 -10.58 -14.32
N THR A 168 -11.90 -10.69 -15.01
CA THR A 168 -11.52 -11.86 -15.80
C THR A 168 -10.94 -13.01 -14.97
N ILE A 169 -10.28 -12.75 -13.84
CA ILE A 169 -9.61 -13.77 -13.00
C ILE A 169 -10.52 -14.31 -11.89
N PHE A 170 -11.37 -13.48 -11.26
CA PHE A 170 -12.38 -13.94 -10.28
C PHE A 170 -13.49 -14.77 -10.93
N ARG A 171 -13.72 -14.62 -12.24
CA ARG A 171 -14.57 -15.51 -13.04
C ARG A 171 -13.92 -16.86 -13.37
N VAL A 172 -12.64 -17.06 -13.06
CA VAL A 172 -11.98 -18.35 -13.24
C VAL A 172 -12.29 -19.21 -12.01
N SER A 173 -13.22 -20.14 -12.17
CA SER A 173 -13.64 -21.07 -11.11
C SER A 173 -12.44 -21.86 -10.58
N PHE A 174 -12.08 -21.66 -9.32
CA PHE A 174 -10.96 -22.39 -8.71
C PHE A 174 -11.28 -23.87 -8.48
N PHE A 175 -12.55 -24.23 -8.26
CA PHE A 175 -12.99 -25.61 -8.07
C PHE A 175 -14.40 -25.84 -8.62
N ARG A 176 -14.60 -26.96 -9.33
CA ARG A 176 -15.92 -27.55 -9.60
C ARG A 176 -16.16 -28.63 -8.54
N LEU A 177 -17.00 -28.33 -7.56
CA LEU A 177 -17.59 -29.34 -6.68
C LEU A 177 -19.01 -29.56 -7.20
N PHE A 178 -19.25 -30.74 -7.78
CA PHE A 178 -20.58 -31.23 -8.15
C PHE A 178 -21.41 -30.29 -9.05
N ASP A 179 -21.01 -30.15 -10.32
CA ASP A 179 -21.75 -29.47 -11.40
C ASP A 179 -22.18 -28.01 -11.18
N GLN A 180 -21.75 -27.37 -10.09
CA GLN A 180 -21.92 -25.94 -9.87
C GLN A 180 -20.57 -25.24 -9.80
N SER A 181 -20.40 -24.22 -10.64
CA SER A 181 -19.22 -23.35 -10.63
C SER A 181 -19.36 -22.33 -9.50
N VAL A 182 -18.67 -22.56 -8.39
CA VAL A 182 -18.57 -21.56 -7.32
C VAL A 182 -17.53 -20.53 -7.75
N THR A 183 -17.98 -19.29 -7.95
CA THR A 183 -17.09 -18.14 -8.18
C THR A 183 -16.81 -17.43 -6.86
N LEU A 184 -15.67 -16.77 -6.74
CA LEU A 184 -15.36 -15.96 -5.54
C LEU A 184 -16.27 -14.70 -5.42
N GLY A 185 -17.14 -14.46 -6.40
CA GLY A 185 -18.19 -13.43 -6.35
C GLY A 185 -19.53 -13.93 -5.79
N ASP A 186 -19.65 -15.22 -5.45
CA ASP A 186 -20.86 -15.80 -4.84
C ASP A 186 -20.79 -15.86 -3.30
N ILE A 187 -19.85 -15.16 -2.69
CA ILE A 187 -19.81 -14.94 -1.23
C ILE A 187 -19.90 -13.45 -0.93
#